data_AF-A0A182WAV0-F1
#
_entry.id   AF-A0A182WAV0-F1
#
_cell.length_a   1.000
_cell.length_b   1.000
_cell.length_c   1.000
_cell.angle_alpha   90.00
_cell.angle_beta   90.00
_cell.angle_gamma   90.00
#
_symmetry.space_group_name_H-M   'P 1'
#
loop_
_entity.id
_entity.type
_entity.pdbx_description
1 polymer ?
#
loop_
_entity_poly.entity_id
_entity_poly.type
_entity_poly.pdbx_seq_one_letter_code
_entity_poly.pdbx_strand_id
1 'polypeptide(L)'
;MYNSNMSKLGHATTVALAIILIQVDICNFLRPCCDCKCKGNSCRRLIGIKMKLLNNVLLKRTSTYLVGVAGCVFFFERGFDMITDVVFESHNKGKLWKDIKHKYEQ
;
A
#
# COMPACT_ATOMS: atom_id res chain seq x y z
N MET A 1 30.51 -24.42 -9.26
CA MET A 1 30.58 -22.95 -9.13
C MET A 1 29.47 -22.34 -9.98
N TYR A 2 28.26 -22.14 -9.43
CA TYR A 2 27.24 -21.32 -10.09
C TYR A 2 27.43 -19.88 -9.60
N ASN A 3 27.72 -18.99 -10.55
CA ASN A 3 28.06 -17.60 -10.31
C ASN A 3 26.86 -16.86 -9.68
N SER A 4 27.00 -16.45 -8.42
CA SER A 4 26.02 -15.70 -7.63
C SER A 4 25.67 -14.32 -8.20
N ASN A 5 26.37 -13.85 -9.23
CA ASN A 5 25.97 -12.66 -9.99
C ASN A 5 24.86 -12.96 -11.02
N MET A 6 24.72 -14.20 -11.48
CA MET A 6 23.73 -14.57 -12.50
C MET A 6 22.31 -14.72 -11.91
N SER A 7 22.20 -15.14 -10.63
CA SER A 7 20.91 -15.17 -9.92
C SER A 7 20.42 -13.78 -9.52
N LYS A 8 21.33 -12.87 -9.14
CA LYS A 8 20.98 -11.46 -8.86
C LYS A 8 20.53 -10.72 -10.12
N LEU A 9 21.16 -11.01 -11.26
CA LEU A 9 20.75 -10.45 -12.56
C LEU A 9 19.38 -11.00 -13.00
N GLY A 10 19.11 -12.29 -12.78
CA GLY A 10 17.81 -12.91 -13.04
C GLY A 10 16.69 -12.39 -12.14
N HIS A 11 16.97 -12.18 -10.84
CA HIS A 11 16.01 -11.53 -9.94
C HIS A 11 15.79 -10.07 -10.35
N ALA A 12 16.83 -9.31 -10.68
CA ALA A 12 16.70 -7.92 -11.09
C ALA A 12 15.87 -7.78 -12.39
N THR A 13 16.09 -8.64 -13.39
CA THR A 13 15.29 -8.64 -14.63
C THR A 13 13.87 -9.13 -14.40
N THR A 14 13.65 -10.13 -13.55
CA THR A 14 12.30 -10.63 -13.24
C THR A 14 11.49 -9.58 -12.46
N VAL A 15 12.12 -8.87 -11.52
CA VAL A 15 11.46 -7.80 -10.75
C VAL A 15 11.21 -6.58 -11.64
N ALA A 16 12.14 -6.24 -12.54
CA ALA A 16 11.94 -5.15 -13.50
C ALA A 16 10.81 -5.46 -14.50
N LEU A 17 10.75 -6.69 -15.04
CA LEU A 17 9.67 -7.11 -15.92
C LEU A 17 8.33 -7.16 -15.17
N ALA A 18 8.31 -7.61 -13.91
CA ALA A 18 7.11 -7.57 -13.08
C ALA A 18 6.63 -6.12 -12.84
N ILE A 19 7.55 -5.18 -12.55
CA ILE A 19 7.22 -3.76 -12.38
C ILE A 19 6.68 -3.16 -13.70
N ILE A 20 7.27 -3.50 -14.86
CA ILE A 20 6.81 -3.03 -16.17
C ILE A 20 5.43 -3.60 -16.52
N LEU A 21 5.19 -4.89 -16.25
CA LEU A 21 3.88 -5.51 -16.45
C LEU A 21 2.82 -4.90 -15.51
N ILE A 22 3.17 -4.64 -14.25
CA ILE A 22 2.31 -3.90 -13.31
C ILE A 22 2.01 -2.48 -13.83
N GLN A 23 2.99 -1.78 -14.42
CA GLN A 23 2.77 -0.44 -14.97
C GLN A 23 1.88 -0.45 -16.23
N VAL A 24 2.00 -1.47 -17.08
CA VAL A 24 1.17 -1.64 -18.28
C VAL A 24 -0.25 -2.10 -17.92
N ASP A 25 -0.40 -2.95 -16.90
CA ASP A 25 -1.70 -3.38 -16.38
C ASP A 25 -2.40 -2.26 -15.62
N ILE A 26 -1.67 -1.42 -14.87
CA ILE A 26 -2.19 -0.18 -14.29
C ILE A 26 -2.68 0.74 -15.42
N CYS A 27 -1.91 0.95 -16.49
CA CYS A 27 -2.36 1.80 -17.62
C CYS A 27 -3.57 1.21 -18.40
N ASN A 28 -3.71 -0.12 -18.47
CA ASN A 28 -4.83 -0.78 -19.15
C ASN A 28 -6.08 -0.93 -18.28
N PHE A 29 -5.93 -1.22 -16.98
CA PHE A 29 -7.00 -1.29 -15.98
C PHE A 29 -7.52 0.11 -15.61
N LEU A 30 -6.64 1.11 -15.68
CA LEU A 30 -6.96 2.52 -15.52
C LEU A 30 -7.28 3.21 -16.85
N ARG A 31 -7.82 2.49 -17.84
CA ARG A 31 -8.85 3.07 -18.71
C ARG A 31 -10.19 2.98 -17.99
N PRO A 32 -10.56 3.92 -17.09
CA PRO A 32 -11.98 4.17 -16.95
C PRO A 32 -12.39 4.62 -18.34
N CYS A 33 -13.31 3.89 -18.99
CA CYS A 33 -14.05 4.43 -20.11
C CYS A 33 -14.44 5.85 -19.74
N CYS A 34 -13.78 6.84 -20.34
CA CYS A 34 -14.32 8.17 -20.41
C CYS A 34 -15.63 7.99 -21.19
N ASP A 35 -16.72 8.17 -20.45
CA ASP A 35 -18.01 8.59 -20.94
C ASP A 35 -18.94 7.52 -21.55
N CYS A 36 -19.46 6.62 -20.70
CA CYS A 36 -20.85 6.17 -20.89
C CYS A 36 -21.78 7.13 -20.13
N LYS A 37 -22.32 8.09 -20.86
CA LYS A 37 -23.39 8.99 -20.46
C LYS A 37 -24.68 8.19 -20.22
N CYS A 38 -24.80 7.48 -19.10
CA CYS A 38 -26.07 6.90 -18.67
C CYS A 38 -27.00 8.00 -18.15
N LYS A 39 -27.80 8.56 -19.04
CA LYS A 39 -28.94 9.42 -18.75
C LYS A 39 -30.06 8.51 -18.23
N GLY A 40 -30.24 8.43 -16.92
CA GLY A 40 -31.23 7.51 -16.33
C GLY A 40 -31.36 7.67 -14.81
N ASN A 41 -32.28 8.53 -14.42
CA ASN A 41 -32.66 8.92 -13.07
C ASN A 41 -33.50 7.82 -12.38
N SER A 42 -32.92 6.62 -12.17
CA SER A 42 -33.50 5.63 -11.25
C SER A 42 -32.52 4.49 -10.97
N CYS A 43 -31.63 4.63 -9.97
CA CYS A 43 -31.03 3.44 -9.34
C CYS A 43 -30.48 3.71 -7.92
N ARG A 44 -31.26 3.20 -6.96
CA ARG A 44 -30.91 2.73 -5.61
C ARG A 44 -30.45 3.74 -4.54
N ARG A 45 -31.09 3.53 -3.39
CA ARG A 45 -31.39 4.43 -2.28
C ARG A 45 -30.43 4.17 -1.10
N LEU A 46 -29.95 5.26 -0.51
CA LEU A 46 -29.62 5.50 0.91
C LEU A 46 -28.48 4.79 1.69
N ILE A 47 -27.70 3.84 1.15
CA ILE A 47 -26.37 3.47 1.72
C ILE A 47 -25.19 4.08 0.93
N GLY A 48 -25.50 4.72 -0.20
CA GLY A 48 -24.52 5.08 -1.22
C GLY A 48 -23.84 6.44 -1.11
N ILE A 49 -24.02 7.23 -0.04
CA ILE A 49 -23.45 8.61 -0.02
C ILE A 49 -21.93 8.58 0.25
N LYS A 50 -21.47 7.81 1.25
CA LYS A 50 -20.02 7.68 1.56
C LYS A 50 -19.23 7.01 0.42
N MET A 51 -19.76 5.92 -0.13
CA MET A 51 -19.09 5.17 -1.18
C MET A 51 -19.02 5.94 -2.49
N LYS A 52 -20.05 6.75 -2.82
CA LYS A 52 -20.04 7.60 -4.02
C LYS A 52 -19.03 8.72 -3.92
N LEU A 53 -18.82 9.32 -2.73
CA LEU A 53 -17.79 10.34 -2.53
C LEU A 53 -16.38 9.77 -2.68
N LEU A 54 -16.06 8.67 -1.99
CA LEU A 54 -14.76 8.01 -2.11
C LEU A 54 -14.48 7.58 -3.55
N ASN A 55 -15.48 6.98 -4.21
CA ASN A 55 -15.34 6.56 -5.59
C ASN A 55 -15.12 7.74 -6.54
N ASN A 56 -15.94 8.80 -6.45
CA ASN A 56 -15.82 9.96 -7.35
C ASN A 56 -14.56 10.80 -7.09
N VAL A 57 -14.07 10.88 -5.85
CA VAL A 57 -12.97 11.77 -5.46
C VAL A 57 -11.62 11.08 -5.51
N LEU A 58 -11.51 9.85 -5.02
CA LEU A 58 -10.23 9.16 -4.87
C LEU A 58 -10.03 8.04 -5.91
N LEU A 59 -11.08 7.27 -6.23
CA LEU A 59 -10.93 6.02 -7.01
C LEU A 59 -11.26 6.15 -8.51
N LYS A 60 -11.95 7.22 -8.94
CA LYS A 60 -12.41 7.41 -10.33
C LYS A 60 -11.32 7.89 -11.28
N ARG A 61 -10.32 8.63 -10.77
CA ARG A 61 -9.19 9.12 -11.55
C ARG A 61 -7.91 8.43 -11.09
N THR A 62 -7.16 7.99 -12.09
CA THR A 62 -5.95 7.17 -11.99
C THR A 62 -4.84 7.94 -11.28
N SER A 63 -4.73 9.23 -11.58
CA SER A 63 -3.79 10.17 -10.98
C SER A 63 -4.08 10.46 -9.51
N THR A 64 -5.34 10.68 -9.13
CA THR A 64 -5.72 10.90 -7.72
C THR A 64 -5.61 9.64 -6.89
N TYR A 65 -5.85 8.48 -7.50
CA TYR A 65 -5.67 7.18 -6.87
C TYR A 65 -4.21 6.93 -6.49
N LEU A 66 -3.27 7.16 -7.41
CA LEU A 66 -1.84 7.01 -7.14
C LEU A 66 -1.36 7.91 -6.00
N VAL A 67 -1.76 9.19 -6.00
CA VAL A 67 -1.44 10.13 -4.91
C VAL A 67 -2.05 9.67 -3.59
N GLY A 68 -3.28 9.17 -3.61
CA GLY A 68 -3.95 8.63 -2.42
C GLY A 68 -3.21 7.42 -1.85
N VAL A 69 -2.85 6.45 -2.69
CA VAL A 69 -2.09 5.27 -2.26
C VAL A 69 -0.70 5.65 -1.75
N ALA A 70 0.03 6.52 -2.46
CA ALA A 70 1.35 6.97 -2.03
C ALA A 70 1.30 7.68 -0.67
N GLY A 71 0.31 8.55 -0.45
CA GLY A 71 0.07 9.18 0.85
C GLY A 71 -0.27 8.14 1.93
N CYS A 72 -1.17 7.20 1.63
CA CYS A 72 -1.53 6.13 2.56
C CYS A 72 -0.32 5.29 2.97
N VAL A 73 0.55 4.92 2.04
CA VAL A 73 1.76 4.13 2.34
C VAL A 73 2.68 4.89 3.29
N PHE A 74 2.93 6.18 3.04
CA PHE A 74 3.80 6.99 3.91
C PHE A 74 3.29 7.06 5.35
N PHE A 75 1.98 7.29 5.53
CA PHE A 75 1.39 7.32 6.87
C PHE A 75 1.28 5.92 7.49
N PHE A 76 1.05 4.91 6.67
CA PHE A 76 0.98 3.52 7.13
C PHE A 76 2.34 3.06 7.65
N GLU A 77 3.44 3.25 6.92
CA GLU A 77 4.79 2.90 7.36
C GLU A 77 5.08 3.51 8.73
N ARG A 78 4.94 4.84 8.86
CA ARG A 78 5.27 5.54 10.10
C ARG A 78 4.38 5.17 11.29
N GLY A 79 3.10 4.92 11.04
CA GLY A 79 2.13 4.51 12.05
C GLY A 79 2.30 3.05 12.46
N PHE A 80 2.53 2.18 11.48
CA PHE A 80 2.69 0.75 11.69
C PHE A 80 3.94 0.45 12.49
N ASP A 81 5.08 1.09 12.19
CA ASP A 81 6.32 0.94 12.97
C ASP A 81 6.10 1.19 14.48
N MET A 82 5.42 2.29 14.83
CA MET A 82 5.11 2.60 16.24
C MET A 82 4.18 1.57 16.88
N ILE A 83 3.17 1.15 16.13
CA ILE A 83 2.20 0.17 16.64
C ILE A 83 2.90 -1.16 16.88
N THR A 84 3.74 -1.61 15.94
CA THR A 84 4.46 -2.88 16.07
C THR A 84 5.44 -2.86 17.24
N ASP A 85 6.15 -1.76 17.45
CA ASP A 85 7.05 -1.61 18.59
C ASP A 85 6.27 -1.71 19.90
N VAL A 86 5.18 -0.97 20.05
CA VAL A 86 4.35 -1.02 21.27
C VAL A 86 3.78 -2.41 21.50
N VAL A 87 3.25 -3.06 20.45
CA VAL A 87 2.70 -4.41 20.56
C VAL A 87 3.80 -5.40 20.97
N PHE A 88 4.97 -5.34 20.34
CA PHE A 88 6.09 -6.23 20.61
C PHE A 88 6.65 -6.04 22.03
N GLU A 89 6.83 -4.80 22.45
CA GLU A 89 7.27 -4.46 23.79
C GLU A 89 6.24 -4.87 24.85
N SER A 90 4.95 -4.68 24.55
CA SER A 90 3.87 -5.08 25.47
C SER A 90 3.79 -6.59 25.65
N HIS A 91 4.11 -7.36 24.62
CA HIS A 91 4.10 -8.81 24.64
C HIS A 91 5.36 -9.39 25.30
N ASN A 92 6.50 -8.70 25.18
CA ASN A 92 7.80 -9.18 25.68
C ASN A 92 8.30 -8.42 26.93
N LYS A 93 7.39 -7.84 27.72
CA LYS A 93 7.73 -7.13 28.96
C LYS A 93 8.59 -8.00 29.87
N GLY A 94 9.71 -7.45 30.34
CA GLY A 94 10.64 -8.11 31.27
C GLY A 94 11.66 -9.04 30.60
N LYS A 95 11.55 -9.29 29.28
CA LYS A 95 12.57 -10.00 28.50
C LYS A 95 13.43 -9.06 27.65
N LEU A 96 12.96 -7.83 27.45
CA LEU A 96 13.62 -6.89 26.56
C LEU A 96 14.82 -6.25 27.23
N TRP A 97 15.89 -6.04 26.45
CA TRP A 97 17.13 -5.44 26.95
C TRP A 97 16.88 -4.12 27.68
N LYS A 98 16.01 -3.26 27.14
CA LYS A 98 15.59 -1.99 27.75
C LYS A 98 15.04 -2.13 29.17
N ASP A 99 14.38 -3.25 29.50
CA ASP A 99 13.82 -3.49 30.84
C ASP A 99 14.89 -3.99 31.81
N ILE A 100 15.94 -4.64 31.30
CA ILE A 100 17.01 -5.29 32.08
C ILE A 100 18.26 -4.39 32.20
N LYS A 101 18.43 -3.44 31.28
CA LYS A 101 19.61 -2.56 31.12
C LYS A 101 20.01 -1.84 32.40
N HIS A 102 19.03 -1.43 33.21
CA HIS A 102 19.24 -0.76 34.50
C HIS A 102 20.09 -1.57 35.50
N LYS A 103 20.27 -2.88 35.28
CA LYS A 103 21.08 -3.76 36.13
C LYS A 103 22.56 -3.80 35.74
N TYR A 104 22.92 -3.33 34.54
CA TYR A 104 24.24 -3.54 33.94
C TYR A 104 24.96 -2.25 33.56
N GLU A 105 24.29 -1.10 33.60
CA GLU A 105 24.93 0.21 33.47
C GLU A 105 25.34 0.69 34.87
N GLN A 106 26.59 0.43 35.23
CA GLN A 106 27.31 1.06 36.35
C GLN A 106 28.07 2.28 35.86
#